data_AF-A0A0F9TZ79-F1
#
_entry.id   AF-A0A0F9TZ79-F1
#
_cell.length_a   1.000
_cell.length_b   1.000
_cell.length_c   1.000
_cell.angle_alpha   90.00
_cell.angle_beta   90.00
_cell.angle_gamma   90.00
#
_symmetry.space_group_name_H-M   'P 1'
#
loop_
_entity.id
_entity.type
_entity.pdbx_description
1 polymer ?
#
loop_
_entity_poly.entity_id
_entity_poly.type
_entity_poly.pdbx_seq_one_letter_code
_entity_poly.pdbx_strand_id
1 'polypeptide(L)'
;MAPLSHLRLRLQTLAAYGGVCACCGEANAAFLALDHIHGGGHQDRKTRDARRLYRELRDTGFPLGDYQVLCHNCNVAKRTGPACPCATGRQTIAEALEAIPSRTRARGERVTLAKLTAYKVRQLRALAAQGVSWAALGWMFGVSPQSARRAGLGRTWAHVPGEVLQSQP
;
A
#
# COMPACT_ATOMS: atom_id res chain seq x y z
N MET A 1 15.77 -43.26 16.71
CA MET A 1 15.11 -42.23 17.56
C MET A 1 13.60 -42.37 17.44
N ALA A 2 12.86 -42.26 18.55
CA ALA A 2 11.39 -42.31 18.53
C ALA A 2 10.77 -41.14 17.73
N PRO A 3 9.61 -41.33 17.07
CA PRO A 3 8.95 -40.27 16.32
C PRO A 3 8.45 -39.17 17.25
N LEU A 4 8.89 -37.94 17.00
CA LEU A 4 8.40 -36.75 17.72
C LEU A 4 7.01 -36.35 17.21
N SER A 5 6.20 -35.77 18.12
CA SER A 5 4.94 -35.13 17.74
C SER A 5 5.22 -33.93 16.82
N HIS A 6 4.29 -33.62 15.90
CA HIS A 6 4.44 -32.50 14.98
C HIS A 6 4.64 -31.17 15.73
N LEU A 7 3.93 -30.98 16.84
CA LEU A 7 4.08 -29.81 17.70
C LEU A 7 5.51 -29.70 18.26
N ARG A 8 6.08 -30.79 18.76
CA ARG A 8 7.43 -30.78 19.33
C ARG A 8 8.50 -30.50 18.27
N LEU A 9 8.37 -31.08 17.07
CA LEU A 9 9.26 -30.78 15.94
C LEU A 9 9.20 -29.31 15.58
N ARG A 10 7.99 -28.76 15.42
CA ARG A 10 7.78 -27.35 15.12
C ARG A 10 8.45 -26.45 16.14
N LEU A 11 8.25 -26.69 17.44
CA LEU A 11 8.84 -25.86 18.50
C LEU A 11 10.37 -25.95 18.53
N GLN A 12 10.94 -27.14 18.30
CA GLN A 12 12.39 -27.31 18.19
C GLN A 12 12.96 -26.55 16.99
N THR A 13 12.32 -26.65 15.83
CA THR A 13 12.72 -25.89 14.64
C THR A 13 12.67 -24.39 14.91
N LEU A 14 11.56 -23.87 15.43
CA LEU A 14 11.45 -22.44 15.73
C LEU A 14 12.52 -21.98 16.72
N ALA A 15 12.81 -22.76 17.76
CA ALA A 15 13.85 -22.45 18.73
C ALA A 15 15.25 -22.44 18.10
N ALA A 16 15.56 -23.40 17.23
CA ALA A 16 16.85 -23.48 16.54
C ALA A 16 17.12 -22.26 15.64
N TYR A 17 16.07 -21.68 15.05
CA TYR A 17 16.14 -20.49 14.23
C TYR A 17 15.85 -19.18 14.99
N GLY A 18 16.04 -19.18 16.32
CA GLY A 18 16.04 -17.99 17.18
C GLY A 18 14.77 -17.77 18.00
N GLY A 19 13.66 -18.44 17.69
CA GLY A 19 12.43 -18.41 18.50
C GLY A 19 11.68 -17.07 18.54
N VAL A 20 12.12 -16.08 17.76
CA VAL A 20 11.52 -14.75 17.67
C VAL A 20 11.41 -14.31 16.21
N CYS A 21 10.42 -13.48 15.91
CA CYS A 21 10.28 -12.88 14.59
C CYS A 21 11.48 -11.97 14.29
N ALA A 22 12.25 -12.29 13.26
CA ALA A 22 13.40 -11.50 12.82
C ALA A 22 13.03 -10.07 12.37
N CYS A 23 11.75 -9.79 12.12
CA CYS A 23 11.29 -8.49 11.63
C CYS A 23 10.74 -7.58 12.74
N CYS A 24 9.89 -8.09 13.64
CA CYS A 24 9.18 -7.28 14.64
C CYS A 24 9.38 -7.73 16.09
N GLY A 25 10.15 -8.79 16.34
CA GLY A 25 10.45 -9.27 17.69
C GLY A 25 9.33 -10.06 18.39
N GLU A 26 8.20 -10.35 17.72
CA GLU A 26 7.17 -11.26 18.25
C GLU A 26 7.80 -12.59 18.70
N ALA A 27 7.44 -13.08 19.88
CA ALA A 27 8.06 -14.24 20.54
C ALA A 27 7.05 -15.35 20.90
N ASN A 28 5.74 -15.08 20.81
CA ASN A 28 4.74 -16.09 21.08
C ASN A 28 4.76 -17.13 19.95
N ALA A 29 5.16 -18.35 20.31
CA ALA A 29 5.29 -19.47 19.38
C ALA A 29 4.03 -19.77 18.57
N ALA A 30 2.83 -19.39 19.03
CA ALA A 30 1.59 -19.53 18.26
C ALA A 30 1.51 -18.61 17.04
N PHE A 31 2.23 -17.49 17.04
CA PHE A 31 2.24 -16.52 15.93
C PHE A 31 3.41 -16.70 14.97
N LEU A 32 4.34 -17.62 15.26
CA LEU A 32 5.57 -17.79 14.50
C LEU A 32 5.44 -18.81 13.37
N ALA A 33 6.16 -18.56 12.29
CA ALA A 33 6.31 -19.44 11.14
C ALA A 33 7.77 -19.49 10.72
N LEU A 34 8.17 -20.63 10.17
CA LEU A 34 9.42 -20.74 9.42
C LEU A 34 9.21 -20.09 8.04
N ASP A 35 10.14 -19.23 7.66
CA ASP A 35 10.18 -18.52 6.39
C ASP A 35 11.47 -18.84 5.64
N HIS A 36 11.39 -18.96 4.31
CA HIS A 36 12.54 -19.10 3.45
C HIS A 36 13.13 -17.72 3.16
N ILE A 37 14.37 -17.47 3.60
CA ILE A 37 15.03 -16.16 3.45
C ILE A 37 15.04 -15.73 1.98
N HIS A 38 15.38 -16.64 1.07
CA HIS A 38 15.47 -16.42 -0.37
C HIS A 38 14.17 -16.69 -1.15
N GLY A 39 13.04 -16.87 -0.47
CA GLY A 39 11.79 -17.32 -1.10
C GLY A 39 11.81 -18.83 -1.43
N GLY A 40 10.91 -19.29 -2.30
CA GLY A 40 10.85 -20.71 -2.68
C GLY A 40 9.90 -21.59 -1.86
N GLY A 41 9.26 -21.03 -0.81
CA GLY A 41 8.33 -21.78 0.03
C GLY A 41 7.11 -22.36 -0.69
N HIS A 42 6.73 -21.81 -1.85
CA HIS A 42 5.67 -22.38 -2.70
C HIS A 42 6.13 -23.67 -3.40
N GLN A 43 7.35 -23.68 -3.92
CA GLN A 43 7.97 -24.84 -4.57
C GLN A 43 8.18 -25.97 -3.54
N ASP A 44 8.68 -25.62 -2.35
CA ASP A 44 8.86 -26.57 -1.25
C ASP A 44 7.55 -27.26 -0.85
N ARG A 45 6.44 -26.53 -0.78
CA ARG A 45 5.12 -27.10 -0.45
C ARG A 45 4.60 -28.08 -1.48
N LYS A 46 5.14 -28.06 -2.72
CA LYS A 46 4.78 -29.05 -3.75
C LYS A 46 5.50 -30.39 -3.54
N THR A 47 6.64 -30.40 -2.85
CA THR A 47 7.50 -31.59 -2.71
C THR A 47 7.49 -32.17 -1.30
N ARG A 48 7.19 -31.35 -0.28
CA ARG A 48 7.15 -31.75 1.12
C ARG A 48 6.15 -30.93 1.93
N ASP A 49 5.57 -31.57 2.94
CA ASP A 49 4.79 -30.87 3.97
C ASP A 49 5.69 -30.29 5.07
N ALA A 50 5.10 -29.50 5.97
CA ALA A 50 5.82 -28.88 7.07
C ALA A 50 6.47 -29.91 8.01
N ARG A 51 5.80 -31.05 8.26
CA ARG A 51 6.32 -32.09 9.15
C ARG A 51 7.58 -32.73 8.59
N ARG A 52 7.61 -33.02 7.28
CA ARG A 52 8.77 -33.54 6.57
C ARG A 52 9.91 -32.53 6.57
N LEU A 53 9.63 -31.27 6.25
CA LEU A 53 10.62 -30.19 6.34
C LEU A 53 11.27 -30.11 7.73
N TYR A 54 10.48 -30.06 8.81
CA TYR A 54 11.03 -29.97 10.16
C TYR A 54 11.88 -31.19 10.56
N ARG A 55 11.52 -32.39 10.09
CA ARG A 55 12.36 -33.58 10.30
C ARG A 55 13.68 -33.47 9.56
N GLU A 56 13.66 -33.09 8.28
CA GLU A 56 14.87 -32.93 7.45
C GLU A 56 15.80 -31.86 8.04
N LEU A 57 15.25 -30.74 8.53
CA LEU A 57 16.04 -29.71 9.19
C LEU A 57 16.66 -30.22 10.50
N ARG A 58 15.91 -30.97 11.31
CA ARG A 58 16.44 -31.57 12.54
C ARG A 58 17.56 -32.57 12.22
N ASP A 59 17.34 -33.44 11.23
CA ASP A 59 18.26 -34.53 10.90
C ASP A 59 19.56 -33.99 10.24
N THR A 60 19.51 -32.79 9.66
CA THR A 60 20.67 -32.05 9.15
C THR A 60 21.29 -31.07 10.15
N GLY A 61 20.79 -31.02 11.40
CA GLY A 61 21.37 -30.18 12.46
C GLY A 61 21.00 -28.69 12.39
N PHE A 62 19.86 -28.36 11.77
CA PHE A 62 19.31 -27.01 11.62
C PHE A 62 20.28 -26.04 10.92
N PRO A 63 20.59 -26.27 9.62
CA PRO A 63 21.49 -25.40 8.88
C PRO A 63 21.00 -23.95 8.87
N LEU A 64 21.91 -23.00 9.10
CA LEU A 64 21.63 -21.56 9.14
C LEU A 64 21.76 -20.95 7.73
N GLY A 65 21.08 -19.81 7.50
CA GLY A 65 21.22 -19.01 6.29
C GLY A 65 20.07 -19.14 5.28
N ASP A 66 19.42 -20.31 5.20
CA ASP A 66 18.31 -20.52 4.25
C ASP A 66 16.93 -20.19 4.84
N TYR A 67 16.81 -20.27 6.17
CA TYR A 67 15.55 -20.11 6.90
C TYR A 67 15.68 -19.07 8.01
N GLN A 68 14.57 -18.40 8.28
CA GLN A 68 14.39 -17.50 9.41
C GLN A 68 13.04 -17.74 10.07
N VAL A 69 12.86 -17.22 11.28
CA VAL A 69 11.56 -17.17 11.95
C VAL A 69 10.93 -15.81 11.72
N LEU A 70 9.68 -15.80 11.25
CA LEU A 70 8.84 -14.61 11.13
C LEU A 70 7.49 -14.86 11.80
N CYS A 71 6.85 -13.81 12.32
CA CYS A 71 5.43 -13.93 12.67
C CYS A 71 4.58 -14.04 11.39
N HIS A 72 3.37 -14.59 11.51
CA HIS A 72 2.50 -14.82 10.35
C HIS A 72 2.23 -13.54 9.54
N ASN A 73 2.06 -12.39 10.21
CA ASN A 73 1.84 -11.11 9.55
C ASN A 73 3.08 -10.61 8.79
N CYS A 74 4.27 -10.71 9.39
CA CYS A 74 5.54 -10.36 8.73
C CYS A 74 5.83 -11.26 7.53
N ASN A 75 5.59 -12.57 7.67
CA ASN A 75 5.76 -13.54 6.59
C ASN A 75 4.82 -13.21 5.41
N VAL A 76 3.55 -12.89 5.69
CA VAL A 76 2.62 -12.43 4.65
C VAL A 76 3.09 -11.13 4.00
N ALA A 77 3.51 -10.14 4.80
CA ALA A 77 3.96 -8.85 4.28
C ALA A 77 5.18 -8.99 3.35
N LYS A 78 6.14 -9.85 3.70
CA LYS A 78 7.29 -10.19 2.84
C LYS A 78 6.86 -10.74 1.48
N ARG A 79 5.76 -11.50 1.42
CA ARG A 79 5.23 -12.08 0.19
C ARG A 79 4.51 -11.04 -0.69
N THR A 80 3.80 -10.09 -0.09
CA THR A 80 2.83 -9.25 -0.81
C THR A 80 3.28 -7.82 -1.05
N GLY A 81 4.30 -7.34 -0.32
CA GLY A 81 4.68 -5.93 -0.32
C GLY A 81 6.18 -5.70 -0.53
N PRO A 82 6.56 -4.44 -0.82
CA PRO A 82 7.96 -4.04 -0.94
C PRO A 82 8.69 -4.06 0.42
N ALA A 83 7.97 -3.92 1.53
CA ALA A 83 8.50 -4.01 2.89
C ALA A 83 7.39 -4.39 3.89
N CYS A 84 7.77 -4.95 5.06
CA CYS A 84 6.80 -5.14 6.15
C CYS A 84 6.41 -3.78 6.74
N PRO A 85 5.11 -3.46 6.91
CA PRO A 85 4.67 -2.25 7.60
C PRO A 85 5.27 -2.14 9.01
N CYS A 86 5.46 -3.27 9.68
CA CYS A 86 6.09 -3.36 10.98
C CYS A 86 7.55 -2.88 11.01
N ALA A 87 8.28 -2.97 9.89
CA ALA A 87 9.66 -2.55 9.76
C ALA A 87 9.78 -1.07 9.34
N THR A 88 8.77 -0.53 8.66
CA THR A 88 8.79 0.84 8.12
C THR A 88 8.16 1.88 9.04
N GLY A 89 7.49 1.45 10.12
CA GLY A 89 6.88 2.33 11.11
C GLY A 89 5.42 1.97 11.40
N ARG A 90 5.00 2.10 12.66
CA ARG A 90 3.59 1.92 13.04
C ARG A 90 2.79 3.13 12.56
N GLN A 91 1.77 2.90 11.74
CA GLN A 91 0.76 3.92 11.42
C GLN A 91 -0.41 3.79 12.39
N THR A 92 -0.80 4.90 12.99
CA THR A 92 -2.01 5.01 13.79
C THR A 92 -3.25 5.09 12.89
N ILE A 93 -4.41 4.78 13.46
CA ILE A 93 -5.69 4.94 12.75
C ILE A 93 -5.91 6.40 12.37
N ALA A 94 -5.51 7.37 13.21
CA ALA A 94 -5.63 8.78 12.90
C ALA A 94 -4.84 9.16 11.63
N GLU A 95 -3.56 8.79 11.56
CA GLU A 95 -2.71 9.05 10.39
C GLU A 95 -3.25 8.36 9.13
N ALA A 96 -3.74 7.12 9.27
CA ALA A 96 -4.32 6.39 8.16
C ALA A 96 -5.61 7.06 7.64
N LEU A 97 -6.45 7.58 8.54
CA LEU A 97 -7.68 8.31 8.18
C LEU A 97 -7.37 9.64 7.49
N GLU A 98 -6.36 10.37 7.96
CA GLU A 98 -5.90 11.63 7.35
C GLU A 98 -5.36 11.40 5.93
N ALA A 99 -4.69 10.27 5.69
CA ALA A 99 -4.14 9.92 4.37
C ALA A 99 -5.22 9.53 3.34
N ILE A 100 -6.45 9.19 3.77
CA ILE A 100 -7.54 8.87 2.84
C ILE A 100 -8.04 10.17 2.21
N PRO A 101 -7.94 10.35 0.88
CA PRO A 101 -8.45 11.55 0.24
C PRO A 101 -9.97 11.64 0.43
N SER A 102 -10.42 12.81 0.89
CA SER A 102 -11.86 13.10 1.06
C SER A 102 -12.61 12.82 -0.24
N ARG A 103 -13.56 11.87 -0.18
CA ARG A 103 -14.48 11.56 -1.28
C ARG A 103 -15.63 12.57 -1.39
N THR A 104 -15.60 13.68 -0.65
CA THR A 104 -16.64 14.71 -0.78
C THR A 104 -16.53 15.36 -2.14
N ARG A 105 -17.45 14.98 -3.05
CA ARG A 105 -17.60 15.65 -4.34
C ARG A 105 -17.76 17.15 -4.11
N ALA A 106 -16.91 17.93 -4.78
CA ALA A 106 -16.98 19.38 -4.78
C ALA A 106 -18.40 19.83 -5.15
N ARG A 107 -18.83 21.03 -4.73
CA ARG A 107 -20.21 21.50 -4.96
C ARG A 107 -20.62 21.36 -6.44
N GLY A 108 -19.69 21.62 -7.36
CA GLY A 108 -19.91 21.51 -8.81
C GLY A 108 -19.86 20.09 -9.38
N GLU A 109 -19.47 19.08 -8.61
CA GLU A 109 -19.34 17.66 -9.00
C GLU A 109 -20.52 16.80 -8.55
N ARG A 110 -21.47 17.38 -7.80
CA ARG A 110 -22.61 16.63 -7.26
C ARG A 110 -23.64 16.25 -8.34
N VAL A 111 -23.54 16.84 -9.53
CA VAL A 111 -24.38 16.52 -10.69
C VAL A 111 -23.72 15.39 -11.49
N THR A 112 -24.46 14.34 -11.81
CA THR A 112 -23.96 13.16 -12.53
C THR A 112 -23.35 13.49 -13.89
N LEU A 113 -23.82 14.56 -14.54
CA LEU A 113 -23.34 15.04 -15.84
C LEU A 113 -22.34 16.20 -15.73
N ALA A 114 -21.74 16.41 -14.56
CA ALA A 114 -20.73 17.45 -14.38
C ALA A 114 -19.53 17.21 -15.29
N LYS A 115 -19.33 18.11 -16.26
CA LYS A 115 -18.19 18.02 -17.21
C LYS A 115 -16.86 18.41 -16.58
N LEU A 116 -16.90 19.26 -15.57
CA LEU A 116 -15.75 19.70 -14.78
C LEU A 116 -15.71 18.98 -13.42
N THR A 117 -14.49 18.68 -12.98
CA THR A 117 -14.13 18.21 -11.63
C THR A 117 -13.14 19.19 -11.01
N ALA A 118 -12.94 19.15 -9.69
CA ALA A 118 -11.93 19.92 -8.98
C ALA A 118 -10.54 19.66 -9.54
N TYR A 119 -10.25 18.45 -9.99
CA TYR A 119 -9.03 18.14 -10.74
C TYR A 119 -8.95 18.89 -12.07
N LYS A 120 -9.98 18.79 -12.92
CA LYS A 120 -10.03 19.49 -14.21
C LYS A 120 -9.98 21.01 -14.06
N VAL A 121 -10.59 21.56 -13.01
CA VAL A 121 -10.54 23.01 -12.71
C VAL A 121 -9.13 23.45 -12.32
N ARG A 122 -8.39 22.64 -11.53
CA ARG A 122 -6.97 22.91 -11.23
C ARG A 122 -6.13 22.91 -12.49
N GLN A 123 -6.30 21.92 -13.36
CA GLN A 123 -5.59 21.86 -14.65
C GLN A 123 -5.95 23.04 -15.57
N LEU A 124 -7.24 23.38 -15.66
CA LEU A 124 -7.73 24.51 -16.44
C LEU A 124 -7.08 25.81 -15.98
N ARG A 125 -6.99 26.03 -14.67
CA ARG A 125 -6.33 27.22 -14.09
C ARG A 125 -4.84 27.28 -14.40
N ALA A 126 -4.12 26.16 -14.24
CA ALA A 126 -2.71 26.09 -14.56
C ALA A 126 -2.42 26.38 -16.05
N LEU A 127 -3.23 25.83 -16.96
CA LEU A 127 -3.11 26.11 -18.39
C LEU A 127 -3.51 27.53 -18.75
N ALA A 128 -4.54 28.08 -18.10
CA ALA A 128 -4.91 29.47 -18.28
C ALA A 128 -3.77 30.41 -17.87
N ALA A 129 -3.12 30.14 -16.72
CA ALA A 129 -1.95 30.90 -16.25
C ALA A 129 -0.77 30.87 -17.23
N GLN A 130 -0.66 29.80 -18.05
CA GLN A 130 0.30 29.70 -19.15
C GLN A 130 -0.12 30.45 -20.43
N GLY A 131 -1.25 31.17 -20.40
CA GLY A 131 -1.75 31.97 -21.52
C GLY A 131 -2.64 31.22 -22.51
N VAL A 132 -3.07 29.99 -22.21
CA VAL A 132 -3.97 29.23 -23.10
C VAL A 132 -5.33 29.92 -23.20
N SER A 133 -5.83 30.10 -24.41
CA SER A 133 -7.09 30.83 -24.65
C SER A 133 -8.30 30.12 -24.06
N TRP A 134 -9.32 30.89 -23.64
CA TRP A 134 -10.57 30.34 -23.10
C TRP A 134 -11.33 29.47 -24.11
N ALA A 135 -11.17 29.74 -25.41
CA ALA A 135 -11.75 28.93 -26.47
C ALA A 135 -11.12 27.53 -26.51
N ALA A 136 -9.78 27.47 -26.48
CA ALA A 136 -9.03 26.21 -26.44
C ALA A 136 -9.35 25.42 -25.15
N LEU A 137 -9.35 26.09 -23.99
CA LEU A 137 -9.70 25.46 -22.71
C LEU A 137 -11.14 24.94 -22.69
N GLY A 138 -12.09 25.69 -23.28
CA GLY A 138 -13.48 25.24 -23.41
C GLY A 138 -13.57 23.91 -24.17
N TRP A 139 -12.93 23.87 -25.35
CA TRP A 139 -12.87 22.66 -26.16
C TRP A 139 -12.19 21.49 -25.43
N MET A 140 -11.01 21.73 -24.83
CA MET A 140 -10.24 20.71 -24.12
C MET A 140 -11.00 20.08 -22.94
N PHE A 141 -11.76 20.87 -22.18
CA PHE A 141 -12.48 20.40 -21.00
C PHE A 141 -13.97 20.10 -21.27
N GLY A 142 -14.41 20.19 -22.53
CA GLY A 142 -15.77 19.86 -22.97
C GLY A 142 -16.85 20.85 -22.49
N VAL A 143 -16.48 22.11 -22.20
CA VAL A 143 -17.38 23.16 -21.70
C VAL A 143 -17.39 24.38 -22.63
N SER A 144 -18.37 25.26 -22.49
CA SER A 144 -18.35 26.51 -23.27
C SER A 144 -17.15 27.40 -22.87
N PRO A 145 -16.61 28.23 -23.78
CA PRO A 145 -15.51 29.15 -23.46
C PRO A 145 -15.82 30.08 -22.28
N GLN A 146 -17.09 30.50 -22.15
CA GLN A 146 -17.55 31.30 -21.01
C GLN A 146 -17.52 30.51 -19.68
N SER A 147 -17.87 29.23 -19.72
CA SER A 147 -17.82 28.35 -18.54
C SER A 147 -16.37 28.10 -18.11
N ALA A 148 -15.48 27.86 -19.07
CA ALA A 148 -14.05 27.75 -18.83
C ALA A 148 -13.50 29.03 -18.20
N ARG A 149 -13.81 30.20 -18.76
CA ARG A 149 -13.42 31.51 -18.21
C ARG A 149 -13.92 31.71 -16.77
N ARG A 150 -15.20 31.41 -16.50
CA ARG A 150 -15.76 31.56 -15.14
C ARG A 150 -15.08 30.65 -14.11
N ALA A 151 -14.75 29.41 -14.49
CA ALA A 151 -14.05 28.47 -13.61
C ALA A 151 -12.57 28.83 -13.41
N GLY A 152 -11.90 29.28 -14.48
CA GLY A 152 -10.51 29.72 -14.47
C GLY A 152 -10.30 30.99 -13.64
N LEU A 153 -11.20 31.96 -13.76
CA LEU A 153 -11.21 33.19 -12.97
C LEU A 153 -11.78 33.01 -11.54
N GLY A 154 -12.07 31.78 -11.11
CA GLY A 154 -12.60 31.50 -9.77
C GLY A 154 -14.01 32.03 -9.49
N ARG A 155 -14.69 32.64 -10.48
CA ARG A 155 -16.09 33.11 -10.36
C ARG A 155 -17.07 31.96 -10.14
N THR A 156 -16.75 30.80 -10.70
CA THR A 156 -17.32 29.50 -10.32
C THR A 156 -16.20 28.61 -9.80
N TRP A 157 -16.53 27.59 -8.99
CA TRP A 157 -15.54 26.71 -8.36
C TRP A 157 -14.55 27.43 -7.42
N ALA A 158 -14.99 28.49 -6.73
CA ALA A 158 -14.16 29.25 -5.78
C ALA A 158 -13.58 28.42 -4.63
N HIS A 159 -14.23 27.31 -4.26
CA HIS A 159 -13.78 26.38 -3.22
C HIS A 159 -12.65 25.43 -3.67
N VAL A 160 -12.36 25.36 -4.97
CA VAL A 160 -11.23 24.58 -5.46
C VAL A 160 -9.98 25.47 -5.34
N PRO A 161 -8.90 25.03 -4.70
CA PRO A 161 -7.66 25.81 -4.60
C PRO A 161 -6.90 25.86 -5.95
N GLY A 162 -6.08 26.88 -6.17
CA GLY A 162 -5.20 27.02 -7.35
C GLY A 162 -5.04 28.47 -7.80
N GLU A 163 -4.03 28.75 -8.64
CA GLU A 163 -3.73 30.09 -9.16
C GLU A 163 -4.89 30.61 -10.02
N VAL A 164 -5.58 31.63 -9.54
CA VAL A 164 -6.68 32.27 -10.24
C VAL A 164 -6.10 33.48 -10.96
N LEU A 165 -6.13 33.46 -12.29
CA LEU A 165 -5.82 34.65 -13.08
C LEU A 165 -6.73 35.78 -12.63
N GLN A 166 -6.15 36.85 -12.06
CA GLN A 166 -6.90 38.06 -11.80
C GLN A 166 -7.33 38.65 -13.15
N SER A 167 -8.60 38.99 -13.28
CA SER A 167 -9.08 39.67 -14.48
C SER A 167 -8.31 40.98 -14.65
N GLN A 168 -7.52 41.11 -15.71
CA GLN A 168 -7.08 42.42 -16.16
C GLN A 168 -8.34 43.28 -16.44
N PRO A 169 -8.31 44.58 -16.10
CA PRO A 169 -9.42 45.49 -16.31
C PRO A 169 -9.89 45.53 -17.77
#